data_AF-A0A811NTF4-F1
#
_entry.id   AF-A0A811NTF4-F1
#
_cell.length_a   1.000
_cell.length_b   1.000
_cell.length_c   1.000
_cell.angle_alpha   90.00
_cell.angle_beta   90.00
_cell.angle_gamma   90.00
#
_symmetry.space_group_name_H-M   'P 1'
#
loop_
_entity.id
_entity.type
_entity.pdbx_description
1 polymer ?
#
loop_
_entity_poly.entity_id
_entity_poly.type
_entity_poly.pdbx_seq_one_letter_code
_entity_poly.pdbx_strand_id
1 'polypeptide(L)'
;MVGFVSALAVEATRGDGLLSQAGNGAGLAWFAYTAAVLSAASLAPMLQGESAESRSGGVMTADAELWNGRLAMIGLVALAVTEYLTGAPFVNV
;
A
#
# COMPACT_ATOMS: atom_id res chain seq x y z
N MET A 1 1.62 5.15 0.93
CA MET A 1 3.05 5.11 0.55
C MET A 1 3.59 3.68 0.58
N VAL A 2 3.61 2.99 1.72
CA VAL A 2 4.21 1.63 1.83
C VAL A 2 3.60 0.64 0.84
N GLY A 3 2.26 0.65 0.65
CA GLY A 3 1.58 -0.23 -0.30
C GLY A 3 2.03 -0.07 -1.76
N PHE A 4 2.37 1.16 -2.17
CA PHE A 4 2.88 1.44 -3.52
C PHE A 4 4.31 0.88 -3.70
N VAL A 5 5.18 1.07 -2.71
CA VAL A 5 6.55 0.54 -2.75
C VAL A 5 6.56 -0.98 -2.70
N SER A 6 5.71 -1.58 -1.86
CA SER A 6 5.61 -3.05 -1.79
C SER A 6 5.08 -3.65 -3.09
N ALA A 7 4.16 -2.97 -3.79
CA ALA A 7 3.67 -3.41 -5.10
C ALA A 7 4.82 -3.49 -6.11
N LEU A 8 5.61 -2.41 -6.25
CA LEU A 8 6.79 -2.39 -7.13
C LEU A 8 7.83 -3.45 -6.75
N ALA A 9 8.09 -3.66 -5.47
CA ALA A 9 9.06 -4.67 -5.00
C ALA A 9 8.60 -6.10 -5.30
N VAL A 10 7.31 -6.37 -5.11
CA VAL A 10 6.70 -7.67 -5.39
C VAL A 10 6.66 -7.96 -6.89
N GLU A 11 6.39 -6.95 -7.69
CA GLU A 11 6.40 -7.03 -9.14
C GLU A 11 7.82 -7.28 -9.67
N ALA A 12 8.82 -6.54 -9.16
CA ALA A 12 10.22 -6.74 -9.52
C ALA A 12 10.78 -8.11 -9.09
N THR A 13 10.23 -8.73 -8.03
CA THR A 13 10.73 -10.02 -7.53
C THR A 13 10.03 -11.23 -8.15
N ARG A 14 8.77 -11.07 -8.58
CA ARG A 14 7.98 -12.18 -9.15
C ARG A 14 7.80 -12.11 -10.66
N GLY A 15 8.00 -10.93 -11.27
CA GLY A 15 7.80 -10.72 -12.71
C GLY A 15 6.33 -10.79 -13.15
N ASP A 16 5.40 -10.91 -12.21
CA ASP A 16 3.95 -10.94 -12.44
C ASP A 16 3.31 -9.64 -11.94
N GLY A 17 2.35 -9.11 -12.72
CA GLY A 17 1.64 -7.86 -12.40
C GLY A 17 0.86 -7.90 -11.08
N LEU A 18 0.66 -6.72 -10.49
CA LEU A 18 -0.09 -6.48 -9.27
C LEU A 18 -1.48 -7.11 -9.29
N LEU A 19 -2.21 -6.98 -10.41
CA LEU A 19 -3.57 -7.52 -10.52
C LEU A 19 -3.61 -9.06 -10.53
N SER A 20 -2.60 -9.69 -11.13
CA SER A 20 -2.47 -11.16 -11.13
C SER A 20 -2.23 -11.69 -9.72
N GLN A 21 -1.38 -11.01 -8.95
CA GLN A 21 -1.08 -11.40 -7.57
C GLN A 21 -2.23 -11.12 -6.60
N ALA A 22 -2.97 -10.03 -6.82
CA ALA A 22 -4.17 -9.73 -6.04
C ALA A 22 -5.29 -10.76 -6.28
N GLY A 23 -5.40 -11.28 -7.51
CA GLY A 23 -6.36 -12.33 -7.89
C GLY A 23 -5.94 -13.75 -7.51
N ASN A 24 -4.68 -13.97 -7.10
CA ASN A 24 -4.20 -15.28 -6.68
C ASN A 24 -4.73 -15.64 -5.28
N GLY A 25 -5.24 -16.87 -5.10
CA GLY A 25 -5.83 -17.31 -3.84
C GLY A 25 -4.91 -17.19 -2.62
N ALA A 26 -3.60 -17.38 -2.81
CA ALA A 26 -2.60 -17.15 -1.75
C ALA A 26 -2.40 -15.66 -1.44
N GLY A 27 -2.45 -14.79 -2.44
CA GLY A 27 -2.35 -13.33 -2.28
C GLY A 27 -3.54 -12.77 -1.52
N LEU A 28 -4.75 -13.23 -1.85
CA LEU A 28 -5.97 -12.83 -1.16
C LEU A 28 -5.99 -13.28 0.31
N ALA A 29 -5.51 -14.49 0.59
CA ALA A 29 -5.40 -15.00 1.97
C ALA A 29 -4.44 -14.15 2.81
N TRP A 30 -3.27 -13.79 2.26
CA TRP A 30 -2.31 -12.93 2.95
C TRP A 30 -2.81 -11.50 3.12
N PHE A 31 -3.52 -10.96 2.12
CA PHE A 31 -4.19 -9.67 2.23
C PHE A 31 -5.21 -9.67 3.37
N ALA A 32 -6.10 -10.66 3.42
CA ALA A 32 -7.10 -10.77 4.49
C ALA A 32 -6.45 -10.89 5.87
N TYR A 33 -5.39 -11.70 5.99
CA TYR A 33 -4.65 -11.86 7.25
C TYR A 33 -4.02 -10.54 7.70
N THR A 34 -3.27 -9.88 6.83
CA THR A 34 -2.61 -8.60 7.17
C THR A 34 -3.61 -7.47 7.44
N ALA A 35 -4.71 -7.41 6.69
CA ALA A 35 -5.79 -6.46 6.94
C ALA A 35 -6.44 -6.69 8.31
N ALA A 36 -6.69 -7.94 8.70
CA ALA A 36 -7.23 -8.27 10.02
C ALA A 36 -6.26 -7.87 11.15
N VAL A 37 -4.97 -8.18 10.98
CA VAL A 37 -3.92 -7.82 11.96
C VAL A 37 -3.79 -6.31 12.10
N LEU A 38 -3.73 -5.56 11.00
CA LEU A 38 -3.62 -4.10 11.02
C LEU A 38 -4.89 -3.45 11.59
N SER A 39 -6.07 -3.99 11.27
CA SER A 39 -7.33 -3.52 11.84
C SER A 39 -7.35 -3.69 13.36
N ALA A 40 -6.95 -4.87 13.85
CA ALA A 40 -6.81 -5.11 15.29
C ALA A 40 -5.76 -4.20 15.93
N ALA A 41 -4.61 -4.01 15.28
CA ALA A 41 -3.55 -3.13 15.77
C ALA A 41 -4.00 -1.66 15.84
N SER A 42 -4.82 -1.20 14.90
CA SER A 42 -5.34 0.19 14.86
C SER A 42 -6.27 0.51 16.03
N LEU A 43 -6.90 -0.50 16.63
CA LEU A 43 -7.75 -0.34 17.82
C LEU A 43 -6.93 -0.06 19.09
N ALA A 44 -5.68 -0.52 19.17
CA ALA A 44 -4.84 -0.30 20.35
C ALA A 44 -4.64 1.19 20.71
N PRO A 45 -4.20 2.08 19.78
CA PRO A 45 -4.08 3.51 20.07
C PRO A 45 -5.45 4.20 20.26
N MET A 46 -6.50 3.72 19.58
CA MET A 46 -7.86 4.24 19.79
C MET A 46 -8.37 4.01 21.22
N LEU A 47 -8.08 2.84 21.81
CA LEU A 47 -8.41 2.55 23.21
C LEU A 47 -7.55 3.35 24.20
N GLN A 48 -6.36 3.79 23.79
CA GLN A 48 -5.47 4.65 24.58
C GLN A 48 -5.79 6.15 24.43
N GLY A 49 -6.73 6.51 23.55
CA GLY A 49 -7.10 7.91 23.31
C GLY A 49 -6.05 8.72 22.56
N GLU A 50 -5.03 8.08 21.99
CA GLU A 50 -4.03 8.74 21.13
C GLU A 50 -4.58 8.84 19.69
N SER A 51 -4.72 10.06 19.18
CA SER A 51 -4.96 10.29 17.76
C SER A 51 -3.63 10.35 17.01
N ALA A 52 -3.57 9.73 15.82
CA ALA A 52 -2.39 9.77 14.95
C ALA A 52 -1.95 11.21 14.60
N GLU A 53 -2.89 12.16 14.68
CA GLU A 53 -2.69 13.58 14.41
C GLU A 53 -1.93 14.34 15.52
N SER A 54 -1.91 13.82 16.76
CA SER A 54 -1.31 14.52 17.92
C SER A 54 0.22 14.47 17.97
N ARG A 55 0.86 13.60 17.16
CA ARG A 55 2.33 13.46 17.09
C ARG A 55 3.01 14.31 16.02
N SER A 56 2.41 15.41 15.59
CA SER A 56 2.87 16.24 14.45
C SER A 56 4.08 17.16 14.72
N GLY A 57 4.92 16.85 15.71
CA GLY A 57 5.98 17.76 16.18
C GLY A 57 7.43 17.47 15.74
N GLY A 58 7.66 16.79 14.61
CA GLY A 58 9.01 16.35 14.17
C GLY A 58 9.60 17.12 12.97
N VAL A 59 10.84 16.79 12.60
CA VAL A 59 11.58 17.35 11.44
C VAL A 59 10.89 17.04 10.09
N MET A 60 10.01 16.03 10.07
CA MET A 60 9.14 15.70 8.94
C MET A 60 7.81 16.45 9.08
N THR A 61 7.49 17.31 8.11
CA THR A 61 6.24 18.07 8.11
C THR A 61 5.06 17.19 7.72
N ALA A 62 3.95 17.30 8.47
CA ALA A 62 2.73 16.54 8.19
C ALA A 62 2.18 16.81 6.77
N ASP A 63 2.32 18.03 6.26
CA ASP A 63 1.91 18.39 4.90
C ASP A 63 2.64 17.57 3.83
N ALA A 64 3.94 17.32 4.02
CA ALA A 64 4.72 16.50 3.08
C ALA A 64 4.26 15.04 3.10
N GLU A 65 3.98 14.49 4.29
CA GLU A 65 3.47 13.11 4.42
C GLU A 65 2.09 12.95 3.78
N LEU A 66 1.20 13.93 3.95
CA LEU A 66 -0.13 13.92 3.33
C LEU A 66 -0.05 14.00 1.80
N TRP A 67 0.80 14.88 1.26
CA TRP A 67 1.00 15.00 -0.19
C TRP A 67 1.60 13.73 -0.79
N ASN A 68 2.65 13.17 -0.16
CA ASN A 68 3.26 11.92 -0.61
C ASN A 68 2.28 10.74 -0.50
N GLY A 69 1.43 10.73 0.53
CA GLY A 69 0.33 9.78 0.69
C GLY A 69 -0.64 9.80 -0.50
N ARG A 70 -1.09 10.98 -0.90
CA ARG A 70 -2.01 11.17 -2.04
C ARG A 70 -1.38 10.75 -3.37
N LEU A 71 -0.15 11.17 -3.61
CA LEU A 71 0.59 10.79 -4.82
C LEU A 71 0.78 9.28 -4.91
N ALA A 72 1.09 8.62 -3.78
CA ALA A 72 1.20 7.16 -3.75
C ALA A 72 -0.14 6.45 -4.02
N MET A 73 -1.27 6.99 -3.54
CA MET A 73 -2.58 6.42 -3.83
C MET A 73 -2.94 6.55 -5.30
N ILE A 74 -2.73 7.72 -5.91
CA ILE A 74 -2.97 7.95 -7.34
C ILE A 74 -2.01 7.10 -8.19
N GLY A 75 -0.74 7.01 -7.80
CA GLY A 75 0.27 6.21 -8.48
C GLY A 75 -0.08 4.73 -8.51
N LEU A 76 -0.57 4.15 -7.40
CA LEU A 76 -1.00 2.75 -7.37
C LEU A 76 -2.18 2.50 -8.30
N VAL A 77 -3.16 3.41 -8.32
CA VAL A 77 -4.31 3.32 -9.24
C VAL A 77 -3.83 3.40 -10.70
N ALA A 78 -2.91 4.31 -11.01
CA ALA A 78 -2.34 4.43 -12.35
C ALA A 78 -1.62 3.14 -12.78
N LEU A 79 -0.83 2.53 -11.90
CA LEU A 79 -0.16 1.24 -12.15
C LEU A 79 -1.17 0.13 -12.48
N ALA A 80 -2.21 -0.01 -11.65
CA ALA A 80 -3.26 -1.00 -11.88
C ALA A 80 -3.98 -0.79 -13.23
N VAL A 81 -4.25 0.47 -13.60
CA VAL A 81 -4.86 0.80 -14.90
C VAL A 81 -3.91 0.46 -16.05
N THR A 82 -2.62 0.77 -15.92
CA THR A 82 -1.64 0.44 -16.97
C THR A 82 -1.51 -1.06 -17.16
N GLU A 83 -1.40 -1.86 -16.09
CA GLU A 83 -1.37 -3.32 -16.17
C GLU A 83 -2.63 -3.89 -16.81
N TYR A 84 -3.80 -3.34 -16.47
CA TYR A 84 -5.07 -3.77 -17.06
C TYR A 84 -5.12 -3.54 -18.58
N LEU A 85 -4.57 -2.41 -19.05
CA LEU A 85 -4.57 -2.05 -20.47
C LEU A 85 -3.47 -2.76 -21.27
N THR A 86 -2.27 -2.91 -20.73
CA THR A 86 -1.12 -3.49 -21.44
C THR A 86 -1.04 -5.01 -21.26
N GLY A 87 -1.67 -5.56 -20.23
CA GLY A 87 -1.57 -6.97 -19.87
C GLY A 87 -0.16 -7.39 -19.42
N ALA A 88 0.73 -6.43 -19.17
CA ALA A 88 2.12 -6.65 -18.81
C ALA A 88 2.44 -5.95 -17.48
N PRO A 89 3.33 -6.51 -16.65
CA PRO A 89 3.85 -5.82 -15.47
C PRO A 89 4.56 -4.52 -15.90
N PHE A 90 4.33 -3.47 -15.13
CA PHE A 90 5.05 -2.20 -15.15
C PHE A 90 6.55 -2.34 -14.85
N VAL A 91 6.95 -3.18 -13.89
CA VAL A 91 8.37 -3.49 -13.63
C VAL A 91 8.69 -4.90 -14.10
N ASN A 92 9.45 -5.00 -15.18
CA ASN A 92 9.96 -6.26 -15.72
C ASN A 92 11.49 -6.19 -15.71
N VAL A 93 12.15 -7.01 -14.87
CA VAL A 93 13.61 -7.10 -14.71
C VAL A 93 14.13 -8.43 -15.23
#